data_AF-A0A0D3JR62-F1
#
_entry.id   AF-A0A0D3JR62-F1
#
_cell.length_a   1.000
_cell.length_b   1.000
_cell.length_c   1.000
_cell.angle_alpha   90.00
_cell.angle_beta   90.00
_cell.angle_gamma   90.00
#
_symmetry.space_group_name_H-M   'P 1'
#
loop_
_entity.id
_entity.type
_entity.pdbx_description
1 polymer ?
#
loop_
_entity_poly.entity_id
_entity_poly.type
_entity_poly.pdbx_seq_one_letter_code
_entity_poly.pdbx_strand_id
1 'polypeptide(L)' 'ESMIWVDEISCIGCKFCATVARSTFSMARGTGTARAVQQGGDHPEVVEEAISSCPADCIHRCSRAELEVLEEHR' A
#
# COMPACT_ATOMS: atom_id res chain seq x y z
N GLU A 1 -11.56 10.06 6.65
CA GLU A 1 -11.14 9.00 5.71
C GLU A 1 -9.79 8.46 6.18
N SER A 2 -9.56 7.15 6.09
CA SER A 2 -8.28 6.52 6.44
C SER A 2 -7.32 6.55 5.26
N MET A 3 -6.05 6.82 5.53
CA MET A 3 -4.96 6.75 4.56
C MET A 3 -4.41 5.33 4.48
N ILE A 4 -3.80 4.99 3.35
CA ILE A 4 -3.10 3.71 3.15
C ILE A 4 -1.59 3.95 3.11
N TRP A 5 -0.85 3.14 3.86
CA TRP A 5 0.60 3.10 3.85
C TRP A 5 1.08 1.67 3.57
N VAL A 6 2.25 1.53 2.95
CA VAL A 6 2.88 0.23 2.70
C VAL A 6 4.23 0.24 3.40
N ASP A 7 4.45 -0.73 4.29
CA ASP A 7 5.76 -1.00 4.88
C ASP A 7 6.66 -1.64 3.81
N GLU A 8 7.51 -0.82 3.18
CA GLU A 8 8.43 -1.28 2.16
C GLU A 8 9.51 -2.22 2.69
N ILE A 9 9.84 -2.17 3.98
CA ILE A 9 10.86 -3.05 4.60
C ILE A 9 10.31 -4.47 4.70
N SER A 10 9.05 -4.61 5.09
CA SER A 10 8.36 -5.91 5.20
C SER A 10 7.84 -6.43 3.86
N CYS A 11 7.72 -5.57 2.84
CA CYS A 11 7.15 -5.94 1.55
C CYS A 11 8.05 -6.91 0.76
N ILE A 12 7.54 -8.12 0.50
CA ILE A 12 8.26 -9.16 -0.26
C ILE A 12 8.07 -9.08 -1.79
N GLY A 13 7.40 -8.04 -2.31
CA GLY A 13 7.25 -7.83 -3.75
C GLY A 13 6.34 -8.84 -4.48
N CYS A 14 5.32 -9.39 -3.82
CA CYS A 14 4.42 -10.40 -4.41
C CYS A 14 3.48 -9.89 -5.52
N LYS A 15 3.31 -8.56 -5.65
CA LYS A 15 2.52 -7.85 -6.69
C LYS A 15 1.00 -8.02 -6.66
N PHE A 16 0.42 -8.75 -5.70
CA PHE A 16 -1.02 -8.95 -5.61
C PHE A 16 -1.79 -7.63 -5.45
N CYS A 17 -1.37 -6.78 -4.51
CA CYS A 17 -2.02 -5.48 -4.27
C CYS A 17 -2.05 -4.60 -5.52
N ALA A 18 -0.93 -4.53 -6.26
CA ALA A 18 -0.83 -3.78 -7.52
C ALA A 18 -1.61 -4.42 -8.68
N THR A 19 -2.07 -5.67 -8.54
CA THR A 19 -2.92 -6.35 -9.53
C THR A 19 -4.40 -6.13 -9.23
N VAL A 20 -4.78 -6.22 -7.95
CA VAL A 20 -6.16 -6.05 -7.45
C VAL A 20 -6.57 -4.57 -7.52
N ALA A 21 -5.79 -3.68 -6.90
CA ALA A 21 -6.06 -2.25 -6.80
C ALA A 21 -4.98 -1.44 -7.56
N ARG A 22 -5.06 -1.51 -8.90
CA ARG A 22 -4.07 -0.95 -9.85
C ARG A 22 -3.96 0.58 -9.82
N SER A 23 -5.01 1.27 -9.39
CA SER A 23 -5.01 2.73 -9.30
C SER A 23 -4.38 3.16 -7.98
N THR A 24 -4.52 2.35 -6.93
CA THR A 24 -4.04 2.63 -5.57
C THR A 24 -2.59 2.23 -5.36
N PHE A 25 -2.18 1.05 -5.83
CA PHE A 25 -0.84 0.50 -5.59
C PHE A 25 -0.02 0.35 -6.87
N SER A 26 1.29 0.57 -6.74
CA SER A 26 2.25 0.27 -7.80
C SER A 26 3.53 -0.36 -7.25
N MET A 27 4.29 -1.03 -8.11
CA MET A 27 5.56 -1.64 -7.75
C MET A 27 6.72 -0.68 -8.04
N ALA A 28 7.55 -0.40 -7.04
CA ALA A 28 8.77 0.38 -7.18
C ALA A 28 9.83 -0.43 -7.95
N ARG A 29 10.34 0.12 -9.06
CA ARG A 29 11.29 -0.59 -9.93
C ARG A 29 12.67 -0.85 -9.29
N GLY A 30 13.08 -0.01 -8.34
CA GLY A 30 14.40 -0.10 -7.71
C GLY A 30 14.45 -1.16 -6.59
N THR A 31 13.47 -1.14 -5.70
CA THR A 31 13.38 -2.00 -4.52
C THR A 31 12.58 -3.28 -4.77
N GLY A 32 11.73 -3.31 -5.80
CA GLY A 32 10.80 -4.41 -6.04
C GLY A 32 9.62 -4.46 -5.07
N THR A 33 9.47 -3.46 -4.21
CA THR A 33 8.43 -3.34 -3.17
C THR A 33 7.18 -2.65 -3.72
N ALA A 34 6.05 -2.84 -3.05
CA ALA A 34 4.81 -2.13 -3.37
C ALA A 34 4.77 -0.75 -2.72
N ARG A 35 4.00 0.18 -3.29
CA ARG A 35 3.76 1.54 -2.77
C ARG A 35 2.32 1.94 -2.98
N ALA A 36 1.72 2.63 -2.01
CA ALA A 36 0.47 3.34 -2.21
C ALA A 36 0.76 4.67 -2.95
N VAL A 37 0.35 4.76 -4.22
CA VAL A 37 0.66 5.91 -5.10
C VAL A 37 -0.52 6.86 -5.27
N GLN A 38 -1.74 6.39 -5.07
CA GLN A 38 -2.93 7.21 -5.13
C GLN A 38 -3.91 6.82 -4.03
N GLN A 39 -4.13 7.75 -3.12
CA GLN A 39 -5.05 7.56 -2.00
C GLN A 39 -6.49 7.69 -2.53
N GLY A 40 -7.30 6.65 -2.34
CA GLY A 40 -8.64 6.58 -2.92
C GLY A 40 -8.66 6.39 -4.45
N GLY A 41 -7.62 5.79 -5.02
CA GLY A 41 -7.56 5.51 -6.46
C GLY A 41 -8.56 4.44 -6.93
N ASP A 42 -8.84 3.44 -6.09
CA ASP A 42 -9.82 2.39 -6.33
C ASP A 42 -10.97 2.43 -5.29
N HIS A 43 -12.05 1.70 -5.57
CA HIS A 43 -13.19 1.61 -4.66
C HIS A 43 -12.76 0.96 -3.32
N PRO A 44 -13.31 1.38 -2.15
CA PRO A 44 -12.85 0.92 -0.85
C PRO A 44 -12.79 -0.60 -0.68
N GLU A 45 -13.77 -1.34 -1.20
CA GLU A 45 -13.81 -2.82 -1.19
C GLU A 45 -12.64 -3.46 -1.96
N VAL A 46 -12.23 -2.87 -3.09
CA VAL A 46 -11.07 -3.35 -3.87
C VAL A 46 -9.77 -3.11 -3.09
N VAL A 47 -9.68 -1.98 -2.38
CA VAL A 47 -8.55 -1.68 -1.51
C VAL A 47 -8.51 -2.64 -0.31
N GLU A 48 -9.64 -2.98 0.28
CA GLU A 48 -9.72 -3.97 1.38
C GLU A 48 -9.32 -5.38 0.92
N GLU A 49 -9.71 -5.79 -0.28
CA GLU A 49 -9.25 -7.04 -0.88
C GLU A 49 -7.72 -7.04 -1.07
N ALA A 50 -7.16 -5.93 -1.55
CA ALA A 50 -5.70 -5.79 -1.70
C ALA A 50 -4.96 -5.83 -0.35
N ILE A 51 -5.52 -5.23 0.70
CA ILE A 51 -4.96 -5.27 2.07
C ILE A 51 -5.01 -6.70 2.62
N SER A 52 -6.18 -7.32 2.61
CA SER A 52 -6.40 -8.65 3.19
C SER A 52 -5.67 -9.78 2.45
N SER A 53 -5.37 -9.60 1.16
CA SER A 53 -4.61 -10.58 0.36
C SER A 53 -3.09 -10.45 0.51
N CYS A 54 -2.59 -9.48 1.27
CA CYS A 54 -1.15 -9.28 1.42
C CYS A 54 -0.52 -10.42 2.25
N PRO A 55 0.38 -11.25 1.65
CA PRO A 55 0.96 -12.39 2.37
C PRO A 55 1.98 -11.99 3.46
N ALA A 56 2.45 -10.74 3.44
CA ALA A 56 3.41 -10.21 4.40
C ALA A 56 2.79 -9.23 5.40
N ASP A 57 1.46 -9.03 5.35
CA ASP A 57 0.72 -8.08 6.20
C ASP A 57 1.35 -6.67 6.24
N CYS A 58 1.88 -6.21 5.11
CA CYS A 58 2.69 -4.98 5.02
C CYS A 58 1.90 -3.76 4.51
N ILE A 59 0.57 -3.82 4.50
CA ILE A 59 -0.30 -2.74 4.01
C ILE A 59 -1.18 -2.28 5.18
N HIS A 60 -1.02 -1.04 5.61
CA HIS A 60 -1.61 -0.54 6.84
C HIS A 60 -2.52 0.65 6.58
N ARG A 61 -3.61 0.73 7.35
CA ARG A 61 -4.43 1.93 7.46
C ARG A 61 -3.83 2.85 8.51
N CYS A 62 -3.78 4.13 8.21
CA CYS A 62 -3.29 5.14 9.15
C CYS A 62 -4.08 6.44 8.98
N SER A 63 -3.94 7.34 9.95
CA SER A 63 -4.38 8.72 9.84
C SER A 63 -3.46 9.50 8.89
N ARG A 64 -3.90 10.70 8.48
CA ARG A 64 -3.07 11.60 7.68
C ARG A 64 -1.77 11.97 8.39
N ALA A 65 -1.83 12.27 9.68
CA ALA A 65 -0.67 12.67 10.48
C ALA A 65 0.34 11.51 10.62
N GLU A 66 -0.15 10.28 10.82
CA GLU A 66 0.73 9.10 10.84
C GLU A 66 1.36 8.85 9.47
N LEU A 67 0.62 9.02 8.37
CA LEU A 67 1.17 8.85 7.02
C LEU A 67 2.34 9.82 6.78
N GLU A 68 2.22 11.09 7.19
CA GLU A 68 3.30 12.08 7.05
C GLU A 68 4.59 11.62 7.73
N VAL A 69 4.48 11.12 8.98
CA VAL A 69 5.64 10.60 9.73
C VAL A 69 6.20 9.31 9.11
N LEU A 70 5.32 8.39 8.69
CA LEU A 70 5.73 7.10 8.11
C LEU A 70 6.45 7.28 6.77
N GLU A 71 6.05 8.25 5.96
CA GLU A 71 6.68 8.54 4.66
C GLU A 71 8.03 9.25 4.80
N GLU A 72 8.27 10.00 5.88
CA GLU A 72 9.59 10.59 6.18
C GLU A 72 10.67 9.52 6.47
N HIS A 73 10.26 8.34 6.93
CA HIS A 73 11.15 7.25 7.34
C HIS A 73 11.18 6.06 6.35
N ARG A 74 10.71 6.28 5.12
CA ARG A 74 10.66 5.28 4.05
C ARG A 74 12.05 4.82 3.56
#